data_AF-A0A2R6PFY9-F1
#
_entry.id   AF-A0A2R6PFY9-F1
#
_cell.length_a   1.000
_cell.length_b   1.000
_cell.length_c   1.000
_cell.angle_alpha   90.00
_cell.angle_beta   90.00
_cell.angle_gamma   90.00
#
_symmetry.space_group_name_H-M   'P 1'
#
loop_
_entity.id
_entity.type
_entity.pdbx_description
1 polymer ?
#
loop_
_entity_poly.entity_id
_entity_poly.type
_entity_poly.pdbx_seq_one_letter_code
_entity_poly.pdbx_strand_id
1 'polypeptide(L)'
;MAETSSSSMTFISKHLNTAILNFKCFCGMGRQHPSYSVVEYIILPNLTLDVPYSLRCNPYTKEVSAVSDEWLISLASLSPTQEREFRGLHAGLLCGSSYVDCEAEQLRAVTDFTSFLFCLDDWSDEFDTAGTKGLAECVLNTLYHPDTYFADAVVWRVTNDGCKAGFTLIEYSLNIELLDDIAEHPVIRDLEDAANDAISWQNTHNLVVVLMNQLKLSRQDAIDRATDLTRDTIARFETSRVQLPSWGAGLDDSVRKYVQGLQDWVVSNCHWSFDTERYFGGAGADVKETLRIPLLPRRPTR
;
A
#
# COMPACT_ATOMS: atom_id res chain seq x y z
N MET A 1 -13.10 -16.90 29.75
CA MET A 1 -11.92 -16.47 28.95
C MET A 1 -12.12 -16.92 27.51
N ALA A 2 -13.13 -16.39 26.81
CA ALA A 2 -13.50 -16.87 25.46
C ALA A 2 -14.26 -15.83 24.61
N GLU A 3 -14.15 -14.53 24.92
CA GLU A 3 -14.92 -13.47 24.23
C GLU A 3 -14.06 -12.47 23.45
N THR A 4 -12.73 -12.46 23.66
CA THR A 4 -11.81 -11.52 22.99
C THR A 4 -11.45 -11.91 21.54
N SER A 5 -11.72 -13.13 21.07
CA SER A 5 -11.34 -13.56 19.72
C SER A 5 -12.27 -13.06 18.60
N SER A 6 -13.54 -12.77 18.90
CA SER A 6 -14.57 -12.43 17.90
C SER A 6 -14.37 -11.02 17.31
N SER A 7 -14.17 -10.01 18.17
CA SER A 7 -13.96 -8.62 17.74
C SER A 7 -12.68 -8.48 16.92
N SER A 8 -11.57 -9.10 17.36
CA SER A 8 -10.30 -9.04 16.65
C SER A 8 -10.37 -9.64 15.24
N MET A 9 -11.05 -10.79 15.05
CA MET A 9 -11.25 -11.35 13.71
C MET A 9 -12.13 -10.46 12.82
N THR A 10 -13.16 -9.84 13.39
CA THR A 10 -14.06 -8.92 12.65
C THR A 10 -13.30 -7.66 12.21
N PHE A 11 -12.42 -7.12 13.07
CA PHE A 11 -11.54 -6.00 12.78
C PHE A 11 -10.50 -6.31 11.70
N ILE A 12 -9.86 -7.49 11.77
CA ILE A 12 -8.90 -7.99 10.77
C ILE A 12 -9.57 -8.16 9.40
N SER A 13 -10.76 -8.76 9.35
CA SER A 13 -11.53 -8.94 8.11
C SER A 13 -11.91 -7.61 7.44
N LYS A 14 -12.27 -6.59 8.24
CA LYS A 14 -12.60 -5.26 7.72
C LYS A 14 -11.38 -4.55 7.07
N HIS A 15 -10.18 -4.71 7.64
CA HIS A 15 -8.97 -4.04 7.15
C HIS A 15 -8.26 -4.81 6.02
N LEU A 16 -8.31 -6.15 6.01
CA LEU A 16 -7.80 -6.95 4.88
C LEU A 16 -8.51 -6.58 3.57
N ASN A 17 -9.83 -6.41 3.60
CA ASN A 17 -10.60 -5.99 2.42
C ASN A 17 -10.20 -4.60 1.89
N THR A 18 -9.75 -3.68 2.74
CA THR A 18 -9.27 -2.35 2.31
C THR A 18 -7.85 -2.43 1.71
N ALA A 19 -6.97 -3.26 2.27
CA ALA A 19 -5.60 -3.42 1.78
C ALA A 19 -5.51 -4.11 0.40
N ILE A 20 -6.48 -4.97 0.07
CA ILE A 20 -6.49 -5.80 -1.14
C ILE A 20 -6.94 -5.03 -2.41
N LEU A 21 -7.50 -3.82 -2.32
CA LEU A 21 -8.25 -3.19 -3.42
C LEU A 21 -7.50 -2.13 -4.26
N ASN A 22 -6.21 -1.90 -4.05
CA ASN A 22 -5.62 -0.57 -4.32
C ASN A 22 -4.36 -0.48 -5.21
N PHE A 23 -4.03 -1.45 -6.09
CA PHE A 23 -2.83 -1.38 -6.98
C PHE A 23 -3.10 -1.80 -8.45
N LYS A 24 -2.32 -1.34 -9.46
CA LYS A 24 -2.69 -1.45 -10.92
C LYS A 24 -2.05 -0.52 -12.01
N CYS A 25 -2.42 0.76 -12.04
CA CYS A 25 -3.06 1.38 -13.21
C CYS A 25 -2.12 1.78 -14.35
N PHE A 26 -0.85 2.04 -14.05
CA PHE A 26 0.17 2.45 -15.01
C PHE A 26 1.06 1.30 -15.48
N CYS A 27 0.87 0.09 -14.93
CA CYS A 27 1.61 -1.12 -15.30
C CYS A 27 1.44 -1.44 -16.79
N GLY A 28 2.41 -1.02 -17.60
CA GLY A 28 2.39 -1.18 -19.06
C GLY A 28 3.04 -0.03 -19.84
N MET A 29 3.18 1.17 -19.26
CA MET A 29 3.79 2.31 -19.98
C MET A 29 5.33 2.25 -20.03
N GLY A 30 5.98 1.50 -19.15
CA GLY A 30 7.44 1.37 -19.07
C GLY A 30 8.09 0.30 -19.96
N ARG A 31 7.32 -0.49 -20.73
CA ARG A 31 7.92 -1.51 -21.64
C ARG A 31 8.60 -0.81 -22.83
N GLN A 32 9.90 -1.02 -23.00
CA GLN A 32 10.65 -0.53 -24.16
C GLN A 32 10.05 -1.10 -25.45
N HIS A 33 9.25 -0.29 -26.14
CA HIS A 33 8.73 -0.57 -27.46
C HIS A 33 9.60 0.09 -28.54
N PRO A 34 9.56 -0.39 -29.80
CA PRO A 34 10.35 0.18 -30.90
C PRO A 34 10.12 1.69 -31.05
N SER A 35 11.08 2.40 -31.64
CA SER A 35 11.13 3.87 -31.72
C SER A 35 9.87 4.50 -32.33
N TYR A 36 8.85 4.75 -31.50
CA TYR A 36 7.72 5.61 -31.82
C TYR A 36 8.09 7.04 -31.42
N SER A 37 7.86 8.01 -32.32
CA SER A 37 7.94 9.42 -31.99
C SER A 37 6.87 9.75 -30.96
N VAL A 38 7.26 10.07 -29.72
CA VAL A 38 6.32 10.52 -28.67
C VAL A 38 5.69 11.83 -29.09
N VAL A 39 4.35 11.87 -29.17
CA VAL A 39 3.59 13.05 -29.66
C VAL A 39 2.90 13.82 -28.52
N GLU A 40 2.66 13.17 -27.38
CA GLU A 40 1.85 13.70 -26.27
C GLU A 40 2.40 13.16 -24.94
N TYR A 41 2.28 13.94 -23.86
CA TYR A 41 2.71 13.57 -22.51
C TYR A 41 1.56 13.76 -21.51
N ILE A 42 1.53 12.95 -20.46
CA ILE A 42 0.82 13.26 -19.21
C ILE A 42 1.80 14.02 -18.30
N ILE A 43 1.30 15.05 -17.60
CA ILE A 43 2.03 15.68 -16.49
C ILE A 43 1.53 15.08 -15.17
N LEU A 44 2.45 14.56 -14.37
CA LEU A 44 2.16 14.10 -13.00
C LEU A 44 2.20 15.27 -12.01
N PRO A 45 1.43 15.20 -10.92
CA PRO A 45 1.61 16.10 -9.78
C PRO A 45 2.91 15.81 -9.03
N ASN A 46 3.51 16.84 -8.43
CA ASN A 46 4.66 16.66 -7.54
C ASN A 46 4.21 16.37 -6.09
N LEU A 47 3.61 15.20 -5.87
CA LEU A 47 3.14 14.83 -4.53
C LEU A 47 4.28 14.70 -3.51
N THR A 48 5.53 14.47 -3.96
CA THR A 48 6.72 14.51 -3.10
C THR A 48 7.14 15.92 -2.63
N LEU A 49 6.53 16.99 -3.19
CA LEU A 49 6.65 18.36 -2.68
C LEU A 49 5.35 18.88 -2.06
N ASP A 50 4.18 18.41 -2.54
CA ASP A 50 2.87 18.84 -2.03
C ASP A 50 2.54 18.23 -0.65
N VAL A 51 3.07 17.04 -0.33
CA VAL A 51 2.91 16.42 1.00
C VAL A 51 3.95 17.00 1.98
N PRO A 52 3.55 17.59 3.12
CA PRO A 52 4.43 18.37 3.99
C PRO A 52 5.27 17.52 4.97
N TYR A 53 5.29 16.20 4.79
CA TYR A 53 5.98 15.27 5.68
C TYR A 53 7.37 14.92 5.14
N SER A 54 8.36 14.84 6.02
CA SER A 54 9.71 14.40 5.63
C SER A 54 9.75 12.89 5.49
N LEU A 55 10.22 12.37 4.35
CA LEU A 55 10.50 10.95 4.21
C LEU A 55 11.55 10.51 5.24
N ARG A 56 11.21 9.49 6.03
CA ARG A 56 12.12 8.78 6.95
C ARG A 56 12.31 7.35 6.46
N CYS A 57 13.26 6.61 7.03
CA CYS A 57 13.51 5.22 6.69
C CYS A 57 14.13 4.48 7.88
N ASN A 58 13.61 3.29 8.17
CA ASN A 58 14.08 2.42 9.24
C ASN A 58 15.53 1.96 8.96
N PRO A 59 16.46 1.99 9.93
CA PRO A 59 17.84 1.56 9.73
C PRO A 59 17.99 0.10 9.28
N TYR A 60 17.07 -0.78 9.66
CA TYR A 60 17.09 -2.21 9.34
C TYR A 60 16.58 -2.54 7.92
N THR A 61 16.00 -1.57 7.22
CA THR A 61 15.32 -1.73 5.90
C THR A 61 16.11 -2.61 4.94
N LYS A 62 17.40 -2.35 4.73
CA LYS A 62 18.21 -3.08 3.75
C LYS A 62 18.40 -4.56 4.11
N GLU A 63 18.63 -4.85 5.39
CA GLU A 63 18.83 -6.22 5.86
C GLU A 63 17.51 -6.99 5.83
N VAL A 64 16.45 -6.40 6.39
CA VAL A 64 15.12 -7.00 6.45
C VAL A 64 14.54 -7.27 5.06
N SER A 65 14.66 -6.32 4.12
CA SER A 65 14.21 -6.51 2.73
C SER A 65 14.85 -7.74 2.11
N ALA A 66 16.17 -7.89 2.24
CA ALA A 66 16.89 -9.00 1.62
C ALA A 66 16.46 -10.37 2.17
N VAL A 67 16.24 -10.50 3.49
CA VAL A 67 15.79 -11.80 4.06
C VAL A 67 14.31 -12.06 3.79
N SER A 68 13.47 -11.02 3.70
CA SER A 68 12.06 -11.14 3.32
C SER A 68 11.89 -11.59 1.87
N ASP A 69 12.63 -10.99 0.94
CA ASP A 69 12.62 -11.36 -0.47
C ASP A 69 12.98 -12.85 -0.65
N GLU A 70 14.11 -13.30 -0.09
CA GLU A 70 14.55 -14.69 -0.22
C GLU A 70 13.56 -15.69 0.39
N TRP A 71 12.96 -15.33 1.55
CA TRP A 71 11.92 -16.16 2.18
C TRP A 71 10.72 -16.33 1.25
N LEU A 72 10.13 -15.25 0.74
CA LEU A 72 8.95 -15.33 -0.11
C LEU A 72 9.26 -16.07 -1.42
N ILE A 73 10.38 -15.75 -2.08
CA ILE A 73 10.79 -16.39 -3.34
C ILE A 73 10.94 -17.92 -3.15
N SER A 74 11.50 -18.36 -2.01
CA SER A 74 11.66 -19.79 -1.69
C SER A 74 10.33 -20.54 -1.53
N LEU A 75 9.28 -19.88 -1.04
CA LEU A 75 7.93 -20.45 -0.88
C LEU A 75 7.08 -20.36 -2.16
N ALA A 76 7.26 -19.25 -2.90
CA ALA A 76 6.40 -18.89 -4.02
C ALA A 76 6.71 -19.61 -5.33
N SER A 77 7.92 -20.19 -5.47
CA SER A 77 8.34 -20.92 -6.68
C SER A 77 8.19 -20.09 -7.97
N LEU A 78 8.53 -18.80 -7.89
CA LEU A 78 8.36 -17.84 -8.97
C LEU A 78 9.21 -18.19 -10.20
N SER A 79 8.71 -17.86 -11.40
CA SER A 79 9.54 -17.87 -12.60
C SER A 79 10.61 -16.76 -12.56
N PRO A 80 11.73 -16.84 -13.33
CA PRO A 80 12.77 -15.81 -13.35
C PRO A 80 12.30 -14.42 -13.82
N THR A 81 11.11 -14.32 -14.42
CA THR A 81 10.45 -13.04 -14.73
C THR A 81 9.70 -12.51 -13.51
N GLN A 82 8.85 -13.34 -12.90
CA GLN A 82 8.09 -12.98 -11.69
C GLN A 82 9.01 -12.66 -10.51
N GLU A 83 10.14 -13.36 -10.34
CA GLU A 83 11.13 -13.04 -9.31
C GLU A 83 11.73 -11.64 -9.52
N ARG A 84 11.99 -11.24 -10.78
CA ARG A 84 12.51 -9.91 -11.11
C ARG A 84 11.46 -8.83 -10.85
N GLU A 85 10.23 -9.06 -11.28
CA GLU A 85 9.10 -8.15 -11.05
C GLU A 85 8.80 -8.00 -9.55
N PHE A 86 8.87 -9.10 -8.79
CA PHE A 86 8.76 -9.11 -7.33
C PHE A 86 9.90 -8.36 -6.64
N ARG A 87 11.16 -8.56 -6.99
CA ARG A 87 12.26 -7.78 -6.40
C ARG A 87 12.17 -6.29 -6.78
N GLY A 88 11.82 -5.99 -8.04
CA GLY A 88 11.60 -4.63 -8.53
C GLY A 88 10.42 -3.91 -7.87
N LEU A 89 9.52 -4.62 -7.18
CA LEU A 89 8.50 -4.04 -6.31
C LEU A 89 9.13 -3.16 -5.20
N HIS A 90 10.31 -3.54 -4.70
CA HIS A 90 10.95 -2.92 -3.53
C HIS A 90 9.99 -2.84 -2.32
N ALA A 91 9.28 -3.94 -2.00
CA ALA A 91 8.29 -3.98 -0.91
C ALA A 91 8.91 -3.61 0.45
N GLY A 92 10.09 -4.13 0.76
CA GLY A 92 10.81 -3.78 1.99
C GLY A 92 11.24 -2.31 2.09
N LEU A 93 11.40 -1.60 0.97
CA LEU A 93 11.61 -0.14 0.99
C LEU A 93 10.34 0.59 1.44
N LEU A 94 9.16 0.19 0.92
CA LEU A 94 7.86 0.73 1.36
C LEU A 94 7.65 0.49 2.86
N CYS A 95 7.85 -0.74 3.34
CA CYS A 95 7.74 -1.07 4.75
C CYS A 95 8.77 -0.29 5.60
N GLY A 96 10.01 -0.20 5.13
CA GLY A 96 11.09 0.53 5.76
C GLY A 96 10.83 2.02 5.95
N SER A 97 10.19 2.69 4.99
CA SER A 97 9.80 4.09 5.12
C SER A 97 8.46 4.31 5.83
N SER A 98 7.59 3.29 5.90
CA SER A 98 6.25 3.38 6.51
C SER A 98 6.19 2.93 7.98
N TYR A 99 7.12 2.07 8.41
CA TYR A 99 7.24 1.53 9.77
C TYR A 99 8.61 1.91 10.36
N VAL A 100 8.85 3.22 10.46
CA VAL A 100 10.18 3.80 10.67
C VAL A 100 10.78 3.47 12.04
N ASP A 101 9.98 3.56 13.09
CA ASP A 101 10.44 3.53 14.49
C ASP A 101 10.30 2.13 15.15
N CYS A 102 10.17 1.07 14.35
CA CYS A 102 10.08 -0.31 14.84
C CYS A 102 11.43 -1.05 14.81
N GLU A 103 11.57 -2.07 15.67
CA GLU A 103 12.75 -2.92 15.68
C GLU A 103 12.74 -3.94 14.52
N ALA A 104 13.91 -4.54 14.24
CA ALA A 104 14.12 -5.40 13.08
C ALA A 104 13.13 -6.59 12.96
N GLU A 105 12.68 -7.14 14.09
CA GLU A 105 11.72 -8.27 14.13
C GLU A 105 10.33 -7.84 13.65
N GLN A 106 9.82 -6.72 14.17
CA GLN A 106 8.56 -6.13 13.74
C GLN A 106 8.63 -5.70 12.28
N LEU A 107 9.73 -5.04 11.87
CA LEU A 107 9.94 -4.65 10.47
C LEU A 107 9.92 -5.88 9.55
N ARG A 108 10.48 -7.00 10.00
CA ARG A 108 10.49 -8.24 9.22
C ARG A 108 9.08 -8.81 9.06
N ALA A 109 8.31 -8.91 10.13
CA ALA A 109 6.93 -9.41 10.08
C ALA A 109 6.02 -8.55 9.19
N VAL A 110 6.12 -7.21 9.25
CA VAL A 110 5.33 -6.33 8.36
C VAL A 110 5.81 -6.42 6.91
N THR A 111 7.11 -6.60 6.66
CA THR A 111 7.65 -6.73 5.30
C THR A 111 7.25 -8.05 4.65
N ASP A 112 7.33 -9.17 5.38
CA ASP A 112 6.87 -10.48 4.90
C ASP A 112 5.38 -10.43 4.52
N PHE A 113 4.54 -9.84 5.38
CA PHE A 113 3.12 -9.71 5.12
C PHE A 113 2.79 -8.77 3.94
N THR A 114 3.42 -7.59 3.86
CA THR A 114 3.21 -6.68 2.72
C THR A 114 3.66 -7.31 1.40
N SER A 115 4.79 -8.01 1.40
CA SER A 115 5.29 -8.74 0.23
C SER A 115 4.33 -9.86 -0.19
N PHE A 116 3.78 -10.60 0.78
CA PHE A 116 2.71 -11.58 0.54
C PHE A 116 1.47 -10.94 -0.09
N LEU A 117 0.98 -9.81 0.42
CA LEU A 117 -0.19 -9.12 -0.13
C LEU A 117 0.02 -8.71 -1.60
N PHE A 118 1.20 -8.24 -1.99
CA PHE A 118 1.49 -7.93 -3.38
C PHE A 118 1.52 -9.17 -4.28
N CYS A 119 2.06 -10.30 -3.80
CA CYS A 119 1.96 -11.56 -4.54
C CYS A 119 0.52 -12.08 -4.63
N LEU A 120 -0.29 -11.88 -3.59
CA LEU A 120 -1.71 -12.23 -3.59
C LEU A 120 -2.50 -11.40 -4.61
N ASP A 121 -2.24 -10.09 -4.68
CA ASP A 121 -2.77 -9.16 -5.69
C ASP A 121 -2.38 -9.63 -7.11
N ASP A 122 -1.10 -9.91 -7.34
CA ASP A 122 -0.57 -10.39 -8.63
C ASP A 122 -1.16 -11.74 -9.06
N TRP A 123 -1.37 -12.70 -8.16
CA TRP A 123 -2.07 -13.94 -8.49
C TRP A 123 -3.57 -13.71 -8.73
N SER A 124 -4.21 -12.79 -8.00
CA SER A 124 -5.65 -12.54 -8.14
C SER A 124 -6.04 -11.96 -9.51
N ASP A 125 -5.14 -11.20 -10.14
CA ASP A 125 -5.29 -10.70 -11.51
C ASP A 125 -5.20 -11.78 -12.59
N GLU A 126 -4.44 -12.85 -12.35
CA GLU A 126 -4.27 -13.95 -13.30
C GLU A 126 -5.44 -14.95 -13.27
N PHE A 127 -6.28 -14.90 -12.22
CA PHE A 127 -7.39 -15.83 -12.04
C PHE A 127 -8.71 -15.36 -12.66
N ASP A 128 -9.51 -16.33 -13.12
CA ASP A 128 -10.92 -16.10 -13.40
C ASP A 128 -11.76 -16.05 -12.11
N THR A 129 -13.06 -15.76 -12.23
CA THR A 129 -13.97 -15.64 -11.08
C THR A 129 -14.08 -16.91 -10.22
N ALA A 130 -13.74 -18.09 -10.75
CA ALA A 130 -13.67 -19.31 -9.95
C ALA A 130 -12.32 -19.40 -9.20
N GLY A 131 -11.22 -19.06 -9.87
CA GLY A 131 -9.90 -18.95 -9.25
C GLY A 131 -9.84 -17.92 -8.12
N THR A 132 -10.42 -16.72 -8.30
CA THR A 132 -10.48 -15.69 -7.23
C THR A 132 -11.25 -16.17 -5.99
N LYS A 133 -12.31 -16.99 -6.17
CA LYS A 133 -13.05 -17.58 -5.05
C LYS A 133 -12.23 -18.64 -4.33
N GLY A 134 -11.58 -19.54 -5.06
CA GLY A 134 -10.67 -20.53 -4.48
C GLY A 134 -9.50 -19.88 -3.74
N LEU A 135 -8.98 -18.76 -4.26
CA LEU A 135 -7.97 -17.94 -3.61
C LEU A 135 -8.47 -17.38 -2.26
N ALA A 136 -9.63 -16.72 -2.27
CA ALA A 136 -10.23 -16.14 -1.07
C ALA A 136 -10.60 -17.21 -0.02
N GLU A 137 -11.19 -18.33 -0.44
CA GLU A 137 -11.46 -19.47 0.44
C GLU A 137 -10.18 -20.05 1.04
N CYS A 138 -9.10 -20.14 0.27
CA CYS A 138 -7.82 -20.65 0.76
C CYS A 138 -7.19 -19.69 1.78
N VAL A 139 -7.12 -18.39 1.50
CA VAL A 139 -6.64 -17.36 2.45
C VAL A 139 -7.47 -17.40 3.73
N LEU A 140 -8.79 -17.27 3.64
CA LEU A 140 -9.65 -17.15 4.81
C LEU A 140 -9.64 -18.42 5.68
N ASN A 141 -9.69 -19.61 5.09
CA ASN A 141 -9.61 -20.85 5.87
C ASN A 141 -8.24 -21.01 6.55
N THR A 142 -7.15 -20.56 5.92
CA THR A 142 -5.82 -20.55 6.56
C THR A 142 -5.79 -19.63 7.78
N LEU A 143 -6.40 -18.44 7.68
CA LEU A 143 -6.46 -17.48 8.80
C LEU A 143 -7.42 -17.89 9.92
N TYR A 144 -8.53 -18.56 9.61
CA TYR A 144 -9.47 -19.05 10.62
C TYR A 144 -9.03 -20.35 11.29
N HIS A 145 -8.25 -21.18 10.59
CA HIS A 145 -7.94 -22.55 10.99
C HIS A 145 -6.45 -22.90 10.81
N PRO A 146 -5.48 -22.09 11.30
CA PRO A 146 -4.05 -22.27 11.01
C PRO A 146 -3.52 -23.66 11.40
N ASP A 147 -3.98 -24.22 12.52
CA ASP A 147 -3.53 -25.55 12.98
C ASP A 147 -4.22 -26.74 12.28
N THR A 148 -5.26 -26.50 11.47
CA THR A 148 -6.17 -27.58 11.00
C THR A 148 -6.61 -27.52 9.54
N TYR A 149 -6.46 -26.38 8.85
CA TYR A 149 -6.67 -26.26 7.42
C TYR A 149 -5.33 -26.36 6.67
N PHE A 150 -5.25 -27.28 5.71
CA PHE A 150 -4.08 -27.53 4.88
C PHE A 150 -4.49 -27.57 3.41
N ALA A 151 -3.77 -26.85 2.55
CA ALA A 151 -3.97 -26.90 1.10
C ALA A 151 -2.62 -26.89 0.37
N ASP A 152 -2.49 -27.70 -0.69
CA ASP A 152 -1.32 -27.67 -1.57
C ASP A 152 -1.44 -26.52 -2.59
N ALA A 153 -1.39 -25.30 -2.06
CA ALA A 153 -1.43 -24.07 -2.83
C ALA A 153 -0.36 -23.11 -2.30
N VAL A 154 0.26 -22.34 -3.19
CA VAL A 154 1.27 -21.34 -2.80
C VAL A 154 0.68 -20.35 -1.80
N VAL A 155 -0.54 -19.87 -2.07
CA VAL A 155 -1.26 -18.95 -1.19
C VAL A 155 -1.43 -19.49 0.23
N TRP A 156 -1.71 -20.79 0.42
CA TRP A 156 -1.83 -21.39 1.75
C TRP A 156 -0.53 -21.26 2.53
N ARG A 157 0.59 -21.66 1.91
CA ARG A 157 1.92 -21.63 2.52
C ARG A 157 2.29 -20.22 3.00
N VAL A 158 2.07 -19.20 2.17
CA VAL A 158 2.44 -17.82 2.52
C VAL A 158 1.42 -17.16 3.46
N THR A 159 0.12 -17.52 3.39
CA THR A 159 -0.90 -17.02 4.34
C THR A 159 -0.68 -17.55 5.76
N ASN A 160 -0.31 -18.83 5.89
CA ASN A 160 -0.09 -19.50 7.17
C ASN A 160 1.06 -18.85 7.97
N ASP A 161 2.08 -18.39 7.26
CA ASP A 161 3.32 -17.91 7.86
C ASP A 161 3.29 -16.40 8.21
N GLY A 162 2.29 -15.62 7.76
CA GLY A 162 2.19 -14.20 8.15
C GLY A 162 0.90 -13.48 7.77
N CYS A 163 0.18 -12.92 8.76
CA CYS A 163 -0.98 -12.03 8.56
C CYS A 163 -1.41 -11.23 9.82
N LYS A 164 -1.29 -9.89 9.79
CA LYS A 164 -2.17 -8.90 10.46
C LYS A 164 -2.17 -7.60 9.64
N ALA A 165 -3.24 -6.80 9.64
CA ALA A 165 -3.53 -5.80 8.60
C ALA A 165 -2.93 -4.39 8.82
N GLY A 166 -2.72 -3.64 7.72
CA GLY A 166 -1.77 -2.50 7.61
C GLY A 166 -1.78 -1.38 8.66
N PHE A 167 -2.91 -0.99 9.26
CA PHE A 167 -2.95 0.01 10.34
C PHE A 167 -2.85 -0.63 11.73
N THR A 168 -3.40 -1.82 11.92
CA THR A 168 -3.09 -2.70 13.07
C THR A 168 -1.59 -3.03 13.11
N LEU A 169 -0.91 -2.99 11.96
CA LEU A 169 0.55 -3.10 11.87
C LEU A 169 1.30 -1.84 12.31
N ILE A 170 0.69 -0.65 12.30
CA ILE A 170 1.31 0.53 12.91
C ILE A 170 1.39 0.32 14.43
N GLU A 171 0.29 -0.10 15.06
CA GLU A 171 0.24 -0.45 16.49
C GLU A 171 1.23 -1.59 16.84
N TYR A 172 1.15 -2.71 16.11
CA TYR A 172 2.06 -3.85 16.30
C TYR A 172 3.53 -3.48 16.11
N SER A 173 3.87 -2.70 15.07
CA SER A 173 5.26 -2.34 14.79
C SER A 173 5.85 -1.41 15.86
N LEU A 174 5.06 -0.48 16.38
CA LEU A 174 5.45 0.42 17.46
C LEU A 174 5.36 -0.25 18.86
N ASN A 175 4.86 -1.48 18.94
CA ASN A 175 4.53 -2.19 20.17
C ASN A 175 3.65 -1.35 21.12
N ILE A 176 2.63 -0.70 20.55
CA ILE A 176 1.58 0.04 21.26
C ILE A 176 0.23 -0.65 21.08
N GLU A 177 -0.70 -0.35 21.98
CA GLU A 177 -2.11 -0.74 21.89
C GLU A 177 -2.92 0.53 22.14
N LEU A 178 -3.68 0.99 21.15
CA LEU A 178 -4.66 2.04 21.34
C LEU A 178 -5.89 1.41 22.00
N LEU A 179 -6.30 1.96 23.15
CA LEU A 179 -7.54 1.55 23.81
C LEU A 179 -8.73 1.82 22.87
N ASP A 180 -9.74 0.95 22.89
CA ASP A 180 -10.93 1.06 22.01
C ASP A 180 -11.53 2.48 22.03
N ASP A 181 -11.71 3.09 23.21
CA ASP A 181 -12.22 4.47 23.39
C ASP A 181 -11.35 5.56 22.68
N ILE A 182 -10.08 5.28 22.42
CA ILE A 182 -9.14 6.14 21.70
C ILE A 182 -9.21 5.85 20.19
N ALA A 183 -9.14 4.57 19.80
CA ALA A 183 -9.21 4.16 18.39
C ALA A 183 -10.56 4.53 17.74
N GLU A 184 -11.66 4.45 18.49
CA GLU A 184 -12.99 4.87 18.07
C GLU A 184 -13.23 6.39 18.19
N HIS A 185 -12.30 7.16 18.80
CA HIS A 185 -12.47 8.59 18.96
C HIS A 185 -12.57 9.29 17.58
N PRO A 186 -13.57 10.18 17.35
CA PRO A 186 -13.84 10.73 16.02
C PRO A 186 -12.65 11.39 15.32
N VAL A 187 -11.74 12.01 16.08
CA VAL A 187 -10.52 12.63 15.54
C VAL A 187 -9.50 11.59 15.08
N ILE A 188 -9.38 10.45 15.77
CA ILE A 188 -8.50 9.35 15.35
C ILE A 188 -9.07 8.68 14.10
N ARG A 189 -10.39 8.43 14.07
CA ARG A 189 -11.11 7.94 12.89
C ARG A 189 -10.91 8.83 11.66
N ASP A 190 -11.07 10.14 11.78
CA ASP A 190 -10.88 11.05 10.64
C ASP A 190 -9.42 11.12 10.17
N LEU A 191 -8.44 10.98 11.07
CA LEU A 191 -7.01 10.88 10.72
C LEU A 191 -6.70 9.59 9.94
N GLU A 192 -7.23 8.45 10.37
CA GLU A 192 -7.11 7.17 9.63
C GLU A 192 -7.78 7.25 8.26
N ASP A 193 -9.04 7.71 8.24
CA ASP A 193 -9.83 7.82 7.01
C ASP A 193 -9.14 8.81 6.05
N ALA A 194 -8.54 9.90 6.54
CA ALA A 194 -7.77 10.85 5.73
C ALA A 194 -6.43 10.29 5.23
N ALA A 195 -5.69 9.53 6.04
CA ALA A 195 -4.48 8.85 5.58
C ALA A 195 -4.80 7.83 4.48
N ASN A 196 -5.85 7.02 4.68
CA ASN A 196 -6.33 6.04 3.71
C ASN A 196 -6.83 6.71 2.42
N ASP A 197 -7.64 7.77 2.52
CA ASP A 197 -8.09 8.57 1.38
C ASP A 197 -6.88 9.11 0.59
N ALA A 198 -5.91 9.75 1.26
CA ALA A 198 -4.74 10.33 0.61
C ALA A 198 -3.89 9.28 -0.13
N ILE A 199 -3.67 8.11 0.48
CA ILE A 199 -2.98 6.97 -0.15
C ILE A 199 -3.78 6.40 -1.32
N SER A 200 -5.12 6.34 -1.21
CA SER A 200 -6.00 5.85 -2.28
C SER A 200 -6.07 6.82 -3.47
N TRP A 201 -5.99 8.13 -3.24
CA TRP A 201 -5.96 9.13 -4.31
C TRP A 201 -4.61 9.17 -5.04
N GLN A 202 -3.51 8.92 -4.33
CA GLN A 202 -2.18 8.67 -4.92
C GLN A 202 -2.19 7.39 -5.79
N ASN A 203 -2.78 6.32 -5.26
CA ASN A 203 -2.86 5.03 -5.94
C ASN A 203 -4.05 5.00 -6.91
N THR A 204 -3.85 5.63 -8.08
CA THR A 204 -4.81 5.97 -9.16
C THR A 204 -5.69 4.85 -9.78
N HIS A 205 -5.89 3.73 -9.11
CA HIS A 205 -6.62 2.54 -9.53
C HIS A 205 -8.10 2.86 -9.72
N ASN A 206 -8.41 3.21 -10.96
CA ASN A 206 -9.69 3.67 -11.48
C ASN A 206 -10.07 5.13 -11.14
N LEU A 207 -9.50 5.83 -10.15
CA LEU A 207 -9.94 7.20 -9.81
C LEU A 207 -9.93 8.16 -11.01
N VAL A 208 -8.82 8.26 -11.75
CA VAL A 208 -8.71 9.15 -12.92
C VAL A 208 -9.76 8.77 -13.98
N VAL A 209 -9.98 7.47 -14.21
CA VAL A 209 -10.98 6.96 -15.17
C VAL A 209 -12.41 7.27 -14.70
N VAL A 210 -12.69 7.16 -13.40
CA VAL A 210 -13.98 7.52 -12.79
C VAL A 210 -14.22 9.02 -12.93
N LEU A 211 -13.24 9.87 -12.60
CA LEU A 211 -13.34 11.32 -12.74
C LEU A 211 -13.57 11.76 -14.20
N MET A 212 -12.83 11.19 -15.17
CA MET A 212 -13.09 11.40 -16.59
C MET A 212 -14.51 11.03 -17.00
N ASN A 213 -15.03 9.88 -16.53
CA ASN A 213 -16.35 9.39 -16.93
C ASN A 213 -17.51 10.12 -16.24
N GLN A 214 -17.41 10.40 -14.94
CA GLN A 214 -18.47 11.02 -14.15
C GLN A 214 -18.53 12.53 -14.37
N LEU A 215 -17.38 13.21 -14.37
CA LEU A 215 -17.30 14.67 -14.46
C LEU A 215 -17.03 15.19 -15.88
N LYS A 216 -16.89 14.29 -16.87
CA LYS A 216 -16.58 14.59 -18.29
C LYS A 216 -15.27 15.38 -18.48
N LEU A 217 -14.33 15.20 -17.56
CA LEU A 217 -13.01 15.81 -17.57
C LEU A 217 -12.10 15.21 -18.65
N SER A 218 -11.14 15.99 -19.14
CA SER A 218 -10.02 15.41 -19.90
C SER A 218 -9.13 14.57 -18.99
N ARG A 219 -8.16 13.84 -19.56
CA ARG A 219 -7.22 13.04 -18.77
C ARG A 219 -6.40 13.92 -17.82
N GLN A 220 -5.93 15.08 -18.28
CA GLN A 220 -5.12 15.97 -17.44
C GLN A 220 -6.00 16.58 -16.35
N ASP A 221 -7.17 17.14 -16.67
CA ASP A 221 -8.06 17.73 -15.65
C ASP A 221 -8.50 16.70 -14.59
N ALA A 222 -8.62 15.42 -14.96
CA ALA A 222 -8.92 14.33 -14.02
C ALA A 222 -7.74 13.96 -13.10
N ILE A 223 -6.50 14.06 -13.60
CA ILE A 223 -5.27 13.91 -12.79
C ILE A 223 -5.12 15.11 -11.86
N ASP A 224 -5.32 16.33 -12.37
CA ASP A 224 -5.28 17.56 -11.61
C ASP A 224 -6.35 17.53 -10.50
N ARG A 225 -7.57 17.05 -10.80
CA ARG A 225 -8.63 16.88 -9.77
C ARG A 225 -8.30 15.80 -8.74
N ALA A 226 -7.67 14.68 -9.13
CA ALA A 226 -7.19 13.68 -8.17
C ALA A 226 -6.07 14.24 -7.26
N THR A 227 -5.24 15.13 -7.81
CA THR A 227 -4.22 15.88 -7.05
C THR A 227 -4.88 16.80 -6.03
N ASP A 228 -5.88 17.57 -6.43
CA ASP A 228 -6.62 18.46 -5.52
C ASP A 228 -7.34 17.66 -4.42
N LEU A 229 -7.95 16.51 -4.74
CA LEU A 229 -8.51 15.61 -3.72
C LEU A 229 -7.44 15.14 -2.72
N THR A 230 -6.21 14.88 -3.18
CA THR A 230 -5.08 14.54 -2.29
C THR A 230 -4.75 15.73 -1.38
N ARG A 231 -4.57 16.94 -1.93
CA ARG A 231 -4.27 18.17 -1.18
C ARG A 231 -5.36 18.50 -0.15
N ASP A 232 -6.63 18.45 -0.55
CA ASP A 232 -7.81 18.66 0.30
C ASP A 232 -7.79 17.68 1.49
N THR A 233 -7.40 16.42 1.22
CA THR A 233 -7.33 15.36 2.25
C THR A 233 -6.16 15.55 3.22
N ILE A 234 -4.98 15.97 2.73
CA ILE A 234 -3.84 16.32 3.61
C ILE A 234 -4.20 17.53 4.50
N ALA A 235 -4.89 18.52 3.96
CA ALA A 235 -5.38 19.65 4.74
C ALA A 235 -6.42 19.22 5.81
N ARG A 236 -7.29 18.25 5.50
CA ARG A 236 -8.19 17.61 6.49
C ARG A 236 -7.40 16.92 7.60
N PHE A 237 -6.43 16.08 7.24
CA PHE A 237 -5.58 15.36 8.20
C PHE A 237 -4.89 16.33 9.18
N GLU A 238 -4.25 17.38 8.67
CA GLU A 238 -3.59 18.38 9.53
C GLU A 238 -4.57 19.18 10.40
N THR A 239 -5.78 19.46 9.89
CA THR A 239 -6.85 20.11 10.65
C THR A 239 -7.35 19.25 11.80
N SER A 240 -7.44 17.93 11.61
CA SER A 240 -7.84 16.99 12.67
C SER A 240 -6.68 16.70 13.63
N ARG A 241 -5.44 16.67 13.15
CA ARG A 241 -4.23 16.46 13.97
C ARG A 241 -4.06 17.52 15.06
N VAL A 242 -4.38 18.78 14.76
CA VAL A 242 -4.34 19.88 15.76
C VAL A 242 -5.53 19.88 16.73
N GLN A 243 -6.53 19.03 16.51
CA GLN A 243 -7.71 18.86 17.38
C GLN A 243 -7.63 17.62 18.28
N LEU A 244 -6.49 16.90 18.28
CA LEU A 244 -6.27 15.78 19.18
C LEU A 244 -6.42 16.23 20.65
N PRO A 245 -7.34 15.64 21.44
CA PRO A 245 -7.39 15.87 22.88
C PRO A 245 -6.17 15.22 23.57
N SER A 246 -6.02 15.47 24.87
CA SER A 246 -5.09 14.71 25.71
C SER A 246 -5.85 13.62 26.45
N TRP A 247 -5.33 12.39 26.37
CA TRP A 247 -5.72 11.23 27.17
C TRP A 247 -4.75 11.00 28.34
N GLY A 248 -3.71 11.83 28.46
CA GLY A 248 -2.71 11.80 29.51
C GLY A 248 -1.35 11.33 29.00
N ALA A 249 -0.27 11.81 29.63
CA ALA A 249 1.08 11.80 29.08
C ALA A 249 1.63 10.45 28.57
N GLY A 250 1.16 9.31 29.11
CA GLY A 250 1.54 7.98 28.61
C GLY A 250 0.81 7.58 27.32
N LEU A 251 -0.49 7.89 27.22
CA LEU A 251 -1.32 7.57 26.05
C LEU A 251 -1.10 8.60 24.92
N ASP A 252 -0.86 9.86 25.28
CA ASP A 252 -0.50 10.93 24.34
C ASP A 252 0.82 10.64 23.59
N ASP A 253 1.69 9.76 24.12
CA ASP A 253 2.88 9.28 23.43
C ASP A 253 2.56 8.23 22.36
N SER A 254 1.76 7.23 22.70
CA SER A 254 1.28 6.21 21.76
C SER A 254 0.48 6.82 20.61
N VAL A 255 -0.47 7.72 20.92
CA VAL A 255 -1.27 8.42 19.91
C VAL A 255 -0.39 9.23 18.96
N ARG A 256 0.60 9.96 19.48
CA ARG A 256 1.51 10.76 18.63
C ARG A 256 2.35 9.89 17.70
N LYS A 257 2.86 8.75 18.19
CA LYS A 257 3.60 7.78 17.38
C LYS A 257 2.71 7.13 16.32
N TYR A 258 1.48 6.77 16.65
CA TYR A 258 0.50 6.25 15.70
C TYR A 258 0.22 7.25 14.57
N VAL A 259 -0.05 8.52 14.93
CA VAL A 259 -0.30 9.59 13.96
C VAL A 259 0.94 9.90 13.11
N GLN A 260 2.15 9.83 13.68
CA GLN A 260 3.39 9.91 12.88
C GLN A 260 3.49 8.73 11.89
N GLY A 261 3.13 7.51 12.30
CA GLY A 261 3.07 6.35 11.40
C GLY A 261 2.09 6.52 10.24
N LEU A 262 0.93 7.17 10.46
CA LEU A 262 0.00 7.56 9.39
C LEU A 262 0.65 8.56 8.41
N GLN A 263 1.38 9.56 8.93
CA GLN A 263 2.12 10.54 8.10
C GLN A 263 3.25 9.87 7.30
N ASP A 264 4.01 8.98 7.92
CA ASP A 264 5.07 8.19 7.29
C ASP A 264 4.52 7.32 6.15
N TRP A 265 3.37 6.66 6.35
CA TRP A 265 2.66 5.88 5.34
C TRP A 265 2.26 6.71 4.10
N VAL A 266 1.74 7.92 4.33
CA VAL A 266 1.32 8.86 3.28
C VAL A 266 2.51 9.32 2.43
N VAL A 267 3.61 9.75 3.05
CA VAL A 267 4.80 10.20 2.28
C VAL A 267 5.56 9.04 1.66
N SER A 268 5.55 7.87 2.29
CA SER A 268 6.15 6.65 1.73
C SER A 268 5.55 6.30 0.39
N ASN A 269 4.22 6.29 0.26
CA ASN A 269 3.56 6.03 -1.02
C ASN A 269 3.91 7.07 -2.09
N CYS A 270 4.01 8.35 -1.73
CA CYS A 270 4.45 9.43 -2.64
C CYS A 270 5.85 9.19 -3.20
N HIS A 271 6.80 8.71 -2.39
CA HIS A 271 8.18 8.47 -2.85
C HIS A 271 8.33 7.11 -3.53
N TRP A 272 7.86 6.04 -2.88
CA TRP A 272 7.98 4.65 -3.31
C TRP A 272 7.34 4.39 -4.68
N SER A 273 6.26 5.09 -5.03
CA SER A 273 5.65 5.00 -6.37
C SER A 273 6.59 5.40 -7.53
N PHE A 274 7.68 6.12 -7.26
CA PHE A 274 8.76 6.36 -8.24
C PHE A 274 10.00 5.48 -8.02
N ASP A 275 10.17 4.93 -6.83
CA ASP A 275 11.33 4.10 -6.48
C ASP A 275 11.08 2.60 -6.80
N THR A 276 9.82 2.18 -6.95
CA THR A 276 9.40 0.85 -7.41
C THR A 276 9.41 0.72 -8.94
N GLU A 277 9.89 -0.40 -9.45
CA GLU A 277 9.81 -0.74 -10.88
C GLU A 277 8.38 -1.08 -11.34
N ARG A 278 7.43 -1.33 -10.40
CA ARG A 278 6.04 -1.75 -10.71
C ARG A 278 5.33 -0.80 -11.68
N TYR A 279 5.53 0.51 -11.55
CA TYR A 279 4.80 1.51 -12.36
C TYR A 279 5.59 2.00 -13.58
N PHE A 280 6.88 2.31 -13.40
CA PHE A 280 7.71 2.98 -14.42
C PHE A 280 8.89 2.13 -14.91
N GLY A 281 9.06 0.91 -14.38
CA GLY A 281 10.31 0.15 -14.55
C GLY A 281 11.51 0.96 -14.04
N GLY A 282 12.67 0.75 -14.65
CA GLY A 282 13.88 1.54 -14.35
C GLY A 282 13.84 3.04 -14.71
N ALA A 283 12.71 3.57 -15.22
CA ALA A 283 12.56 4.99 -15.55
C ALA A 283 12.00 5.85 -14.40
N GLY A 284 11.72 5.27 -13.23
CA GLY A 284 11.06 5.95 -12.11
C GLY A 284 11.75 7.25 -11.66
N ALA A 285 13.09 7.28 -11.61
CA ALA A 285 13.86 8.48 -11.27
C ALA A 285 13.69 9.62 -12.30
N ASP A 286 13.78 9.32 -13.59
CA ASP A 286 13.57 10.29 -14.68
C ASP A 286 12.13 10.85 -14.66
N VAL A 287 11.14 10.00 -14.36
CA VAL A 287 9.74 10.40 -14.23
C VAL A 287 9.53 11.25 -12.96
N LYS A 288 10.26 10.99 -11.87
CA LYS A 288 10.24 11.80 -10.63
C LYS A 288 10.81 13.19 -10.84
N GLU A 289 11.91 13.31 -11.59
CA GLU A 289 12.53 14.61 -11.92
C GLU A 289 11.70 15.42 -12.93
N THR A 290 11.23 14.77 -14.01
CA THR A 290 10.57 15.47 -15.12
C THR A 290 9.06 15.63 -14.95
N LEU A 291 8.43 14.80 -14.10
CA LEU A 291 6.98 14.63 -13.92
C LEU A 291 6.23 14.36 -15.24
N ARG A 292 6.89 13.71 -16.20
CA ARG A 292 6.36 13.49 -17.55
C ARG A 292 6.30 12.01 -17.89
N ILE A 293 5.10 11.52 -18.19
CA ILE A 293 4.91 10.18 -18.77
C ILE A 293 4.62 10.33 -20.26
N PRO A 294 5.41 9.70 -21.16
CA PRO A 294 5.12 9.68 -22.58
C PRO A 294 3.87 8.84 -22.86
N LEU A 295 2.91 9.39 -23.61
CA LEU A 295 1.72 8.63 -24.00
C LEU A 295 2.05 7.67 -25.15
N LEU A 296 1.68 6.39 -24.98
CA LEU A 296 1.71 5.43 -26.07
C LEU A 296 0.72 5.85 -27.18
N PRO A 297 1.08 5.65 -28.47
CA PRO A 297 0.18 5.96 -29.58
C PRO A 297 -1.19 5.27 -29.41
N ARG A 298 -2.28 6.00 -29.67
CA ARG A 298 -3.62 5.41 -29.67
C ARG A 298 -3.66 4.29 -30.71
N ARG A 299 -4.03 3.08 -30.29
CA ARG A 299 -4.30 1.98 -31.23
C ARG A 299 -5.41 2.43 -32.20
N PRO A 300 -5.31 2.16 -33.52
CA PRO A 300 -6.40 2.42 -34.44
C PRO A 300 -7.67 1.72 -33.96
N THR A 301 -8.79 2.42 -33.98
CA THR A 301 -10.11 1.81 -33.79
C THR A 301 -10.34 0.79 -34.89
N ARG A 302 -10.64 -0.46 -34.50
CA ARG A 302 -11.18 -1.47 -35.40
C ARG A 302 -12.63 -1.18 -35.74
#